data_AF-A0A0N1IJR1-F1
#
_entry.id   AF-A0A0N1IJR1-F1
#
_cell.length_a   1.000
_cell.length_b   1.000
_cell.length_c   1.000
_cell.angle_alpha   90.00
_cell.angle_beta   90.00
_cell.angle_gamma   90.00
#
_symmetry.space_group_name_H-M   'P 1'
#
loop_
_entity.id
_entity.type
_entity.pdbx_description
1 polymer ?
#
loop_
_entity_poly.entity_id
_entity_poly.type
_entity_poly.pdbx_seq_one_letter_code
_entity_poly.pdbx_strand_id
1 'polypeptide(L)'
;MSVTSSSGHVAYEAMTNAQKAELSAYLHDQLTSGSSGSQWQSHMRLLIKESMVRRATSGESMDAGEVLEEVLPQVRAAIPDDVRQGLFRRVTAQLNA
;
A
#
# COMPACT_ATOMS: atom_id res chain seq x y z
N MET A 1 8.93 -20.92 7.54
CA MET A 1 7.82 -21.21 6.61
C MET A 1 7.62 -19.98 5.74
N SER A 2 8.07 -20.01 4.49
CA SER A 2 7.88 -18.90 3.54
C SER A 2 6.41 -18.88 3.11
N VAL A 3 5.63 -17.94 3.63
CA VAL A 3 4.33 -17.62 3.05
C VAL A 3 4.64 -16.92 1.73
N THR A 4 4.64 -17.70 0.65
CA THR A 4 4.95 -17.21 -0.69
C THR A 4 3.94 -16.14 -1.07
N SER A 5 4.42 -15.04 -1.65
CA SER A 5 3.61 -13.91 -2.13
C SER A 5 2.45 -14.34 -3.05
N SER A 6 2.60 -15.51 -3.69
CA SER A 6 1.57 -16.21 -4.47
C SER A 6 0.32 -16.58 -3.65
N SER A 7 0.46 -17.01 -2.39
CA SER A 7 -0.67 -17.45 -1.56
C SER A 7 -1.57 -16.29 -1.14
N GLY A 8 -1.00 -15.12 -0.85
CA GLY A 8 -1.77 -13.93 -0.46
C GLY A 8 -2.60 -13.33 -1.60
N HIS A 9 -2.05 -13.30 -2.82
CA HIS A 9 -2.79 -12.83 -3.99
C HIS A 9 -3.94 -13.78 -4.35
N VAL A 10 -3.70 -15.09 -4.36
CA VAL A 10 -4.74 -16.10 -4.61
C VAL A 10 -5.85 -16.04 -3.55
N ALA A 11 -5.46 -15.89 -2.29
CA ALA A 11 -6.41 -15.72 -1.18
C ALA A 11 -7.29 -14.48 -1.36
N TYR A 12 -6.68 -13.33 -1.70
CA TYR A 12 -7.42 -12.10 -1.96
C TYR A 12 -8.37 -12.26 -3.15
N GLU A 13 -7.94 -12.90 -4.24
CA GLU A 13 -8.80 -13.06 -5.41
C GLU A 13 -10.02 -13.95 -5.16
N ALA A 14 -9.89 -14.95 -4.29
CA ALA A 14 -11.00 -15.82 -3.88
C ALA A 14 -12.06 -15.12 -3.00
N MET A 15 -11.78 -13.92 -2.50
CA MET A 15 -12.70 -13.18 -1.64
C MET A 15 -13.85 -12.52 -2.42
N THR A 16 -15.00 -12.42 -1.75
CA THR A 16 -16.13 -11.63 -2.24
C THR A 16 -15.78 -10.13 -2.30
N ASN A 17 -16.53 -9.37 -3.11
CA ASN A 17 -16.35 -7.92 -3.19
C ASN A 17 -16.57 -7.22 -1.84
N ALA A 18 -17.48 -7.74 -1.00
CA ALA A 18 -17.71 -7.21 0.35
C ALA A 18 -16.47 -7.37 1.24
N GLN A 19 -15.87 -8.56 1.23
CA GLN A 19 -14.63 -8.86 1.96
C GLN A 19 -13.45 -7.99 1.47
N LYS A 20 -13.29 -7.84 0.14
CA LYS A 20 -12.28 -6.94 -0.44
C LYS A 20 -12.51 -5.48 -0.03
N ALA A 21 -13.75 -5.02 0.03
CA ALA A 21 -14.11 -3.67 0.46
C ALA A 21 -13.80 -3.44 1.94
N GLU A 22 -14.08 -4.42 2.82
CA GLU A 22 -13.73 -4.36 4.24
C GLU A 22 -12.22 -4.28 4.47
N LEU A 23 -11.43 -5.07 3.74
CA LEU A 23 -9.96 -5.01 3.80
C LEU A 23 -9.44 -3.66 3.33
N SER A 24 -10.04 -3.09 2.27
CA SER A 24 -9.69 -1.77 1.76
C SER A 24 -10.00 -0.67 2.77
N ALA A 25 -11.18 -0.75 3.41
CA ALA A 25 -11.58 0.19 4.45
C ALA A 25 -10.65 0.13 5.67
N TYR A 26 -10.28 -1.09 6.09
CA TYR A 26 -9.30 -1.29 7.17
C TYR A 26 -7.93 -0.70 6.81
N LEU A 27 -7.40 -1.00 5.62
CA LEU A 27 -6.11 -0.46 5.20
C LEU A 27 -6.13 1.06 5.17
N HIS A 28 -7.19 1.65 4.61
CA HIS A 28 -7.37 3.09 4.59
C HIS A 28 -7.38 3.67 5.99
N ASP A 29 -8.20 3.13 6.90
CA ASP A 29 -8.26 3.57 8.30
C ASP A 29 -6.88 3.51 8.97
N GLN A 30 -6.15 2.40 8.86
CA GLN A 30 -4.84 2.26 9.51
C GLN A 30 -3.75 3.17 8.92
N LEU A 31 -3.84 3.49 7.62
CA LEU A 31 -2.89 4.40 6.97
C LEU A 31 -3.30 5.86 7.07
N THR A 32 -4.48 6.16 7.60
CA THR A 32 -5.00 7.53 7.77
C THR A 32 -5.23 7.94 9.21
N SER A 33 -5.29 6.97 10.12
CA SER A 33 -5.44 7.17 11.55
C SER A 33 -4.14 6.85 12.29
N GLY A 34 -3.94 7.51 13.44
CA GLY A 34 -2.78 7.29 14.30
C GLY A 34 -1.46 7.91 13.80
N SER A 35 -0.43 7.80 14.64
CA SER A 35 0.90 8.38 14.40
C SER A 35 1.68 7.68 13.29
N SER A 36 1.51 6.36 13.14
CA SER A 36 2.21 5.57 12.11
C SER A 36 1.62 5.84 10.72
N GLY A 37 0.29 5.98 10.62
CA GLY A 37 -0.39 6.33 9.38
C GLY A 37 0.00 7.73 8.88
N SER A 38 0.04 8.72 9.77
CA SER A 38 0.46 10.08 9.40
C SER A 38 1.90 10.14 8.90
N GLN A 39 2.82 9.40 9.52
CA GLN A 39 4.21 9.29 9.05
C GLN A 39 4.31 8.65 7.65
N TRP A 40 3.57 7.56 7.42
CA TRP A 40 3.53 6.92 6.11
C TRP A 40 2.99 7.87 5.02
N GLN A 41 1.93 8.63 5.32
CA GLN A 41 1.39 9.62 4.38
C GLN A 41 2.37 10.76 4.11
N SER A 42 3.03 11.28 5.13
CA SER A 42 4.05 12.31 4.98
C SER A 42 5.22 11.81 4.14
N HIS A 43 5.67 10.57 4.36
CA HIS A 43 6.73 9.96 3.56
C HIS A 43 6.32 9.79 2.09
N MET A 44 5.11 9.28 1.82
CA MET A 44 4.58 9.18 0.46
C MET A 44 4.51 10.55 -0.24
N ARG A 45 4.03 11.59 0.44
CA ARG A 45 3.99 12.96 -0.10
C ARG A 45 5.38 13.49 -0.41
N LEU A 46 6.37 13.17 0.42
CA LEU A 46 7.76 13.56 0.21
C LEU A 46 8.32 12.88 -1.05
N LEU A 47 8.14 11.56 -1.21
CA LEU A 47 8.61 10.82 -2.38
C LEU A 47 8.01 11.36 -3.69
N ILE A 48 6.70 11.65 -3.70
CA ILE A 48 6.04 12.25 -4.86
C ILE A 48 6.66 13.62 -5.17
N LYS A 49 6.85 14.46 -4.14
CA LYS A 49 7.46 15.79 -4.32
C LYS A 49 8.89 15.70 -4.86
N GLU A 50 9.70 14.79 -4.32
CA GLU A 50 11.08 14.57 -4.76
C GLU A 50 11.14 14.09 -6.21
N SER A 51 10.29 13.12 -6.59
CA SER A 51 10.17 12.66 -7.98
C SER A 51 9.76 13.80 -8.92
N MET A 52 8.75 14.60 -8.55
CA MET A 52 8.31 15.74 -9.35
C MET A 52 9.39 16.81 -9.51
N VAL A 53 10.11 17.15 -8.44
CA VAL A 53 11.22 18.13 -8.48
C VAL A 53 12.33 17.62 -9.39
N ARG A 54 12.75 16.36 -9.21
CA ARG A 54 13.77 15.71 -10.04
C ARG A 54 13.40 15.78 -11.52
N ARG A 55 12.18 15.37 -11.88
CA ARG A 55 11.66 15.38 -13.26
C ARG A 55 11.59 16.78 -13.86
N ALA A 56 11.14 17.77 -13.07
CA ALA A 56 11.13 19.17 -13.50
C ALA A 56 12.53 19.71 -13.81
N THR A 57 13.56 19.25 -13.10
CA THR A 57 14.96 19.66 -13.35
C THR A 57 15.63 18.90 -14.50
N SER A 58 15.26 17.64 -14.74
CA SER A 58 15.85 16.80 -15.78
C SER A 58 15.13 16.87 -17.14
N GLY A 59 13.93 17.48 -17.19
CA GLY A 59 13.09 17.52 -18.38
C GLY A 59 12.37 16.19 -18.66
N GLU A 60 12.31 15.30 -17.66
CA GLU A 60 11.49 14.08 -17.74
C GLU A 60 9.99 14.42 -17.71
N SER A 61 9.18 13.47 -18.19
CA SER A 61 7.72 13.58 -18.21
C SER A 61 7.16 13.81 -16.80
N MET A 62 6.22 14.75 -16.69
CA MET A 62 5.44 15.02 -15.46
C MET A 62 4.09 14.29 -15.45
N ASP A 63 3.93 13.26 -16.30
CA ASP A 63 2.74 12.43 -16.29
C ASP A 63 2.55 11.78 -14.91
N ALA A 64 1.30 11.83 -14.42
CA ALA A 64 0.98 11.32 -13.10
C ALA A 64 1.16 9.80 -13.01
N GLY A 65 0.90 9.06 -14.09
CA GLY A 65 1.11 7.62 -14.16
C GLY A 65 2.59 7.27 -14.01
N GLU A 66 3.47 7.95 -14.75
CA GLU A 66 4.92 7.73 -14.65
C GLU A 66 5.50 8.08 -13.26
N VAL A 67 5.04 9.18 -12.66
CA VAL A 67 5.43 9.56 -11.29
C VAL A 67 4.95 8.49 -10.31
N LEU A 68 3.72 8.00 -10.46
CA LEU A 68 3.18 6.94 -9.63
C LEU A 68 3.98 5.65 -9.77
N GLU A 69 4.29 5.21 -10.99
CA GLU A 69 5.07 4.00 -11.25
C GLU A 69 6.46 4.03 -10.59
N GLU A 70 7.10 5.21 -10.57
CA GLU A 70 8.38 5.43 -9.90
C GLU A 70 8.29 5.29 -8.37
N VAL A 71 7.27 5.92 -7.76
CA VAL A 71 7.18 6.00 -6.29
C VAL A 71 6.47 4.80 -5.65
N LEU A 72 5.61 4.09 -6.40
CA LEU A 72 4.76 3.02 -5.88
C LEU A 72 5.52 1.93 -5.12
N PRO A 73 6.66 1.40 -5.63
CA PRO A 73 7.40 0.35 -4.94
C PRO A 73 7.89 0.79 -3.57
N GLN A 74 8.36 2.04 -3.46
CA GLN A 74 8.87 2.61 -2.21
C GLN A 74 7.74 2.89 -1.22
N VAL A 75 6.62 3.44 -1.71
CA VAL A 75 5.41 3.68 -0.90
C VAL A 75 4.87 2.37 -0.32
N ARG A 76 4.86 1.29 -1.11
CA ARG A 76 4.45 -0.05 -0.66
C ARG A 76 5.41 -0.64 0.36
N ALA A 77 6.72 -0.49 0.16
CA ALA A 77 7.73 -0.96 1.10
C ALA A 77 7.66 -0.22 2.45
N ALA A 78 7.27 1.06 2.44
CA ALA A 78 7.14 1.88 3.63
C ALA A 78 5.88 1.59 4.47
N ILE A 79 4.95 0.73 4.02
CA ILE A 79 3.75 0.38 4.80
C ILE A 79 4.20 -0.22 6.15
N PRO A 80 3.72 0.31 7.29
CA PRO A 80 4.10 -0.16 8.61
C PRO A 80 3.88 -1.67 8.78
N ASP A 81 4.80 -2.34 9.49
CA ASP A 81 4.77 -3.79 9.68
C ASP A 81 3.51 -4.26 10.41
N ASP A 82 3.07 -3.51 11.41
CA ASP A 82 1.83 -3.76 12.18
C ASP A 82 0.58 -3.71 11.28
N VAL A 83 0.54 -2.76 10.34
CA VAL A 83 -0.54 -2.65 9.35
C VAL A 83 -0.53 -3.85 8.40
N ARG A 84 0.65 -4.25 7.90
CA ARG A 84 0.81 -5.43 7.04
C ARG A 84 0.41 -6.72 7.74
N GLN A 85 0.84 -6.91 9.00
CA GLN A 85 0.46 -8.07 9.81
C GLN A 85 -1.03 -8.08 10.15
N GLY A 86 -1.62 -6.91 10.42
CA GLY A 86 -3.06 -6.75 10.64
C GLY A 86 -3.89 -7.15 9.41
N LEU A 87 -3.46 -6.72 8.22
CA LEU A 87 -4.06 -7.15 6.95
C LEU A 87 -3.97 -8.66 6.77
N PHE A 88 -2.78 -9.23 6.98
CA PHE A 88 -2.58 -10.68 6.83
C PHE A 88 -3.52 -11.48 7.75
N ARG A 89 -3.61 -11.10 9.03
CA ARG A 89 -4.51 -11.75 9.99
C ARG A 89 -5.97 -11.71 9.55
N ARG A 90 -6.45 -10.58 9.02
CA ARG A 90 -7.83 -10.44 8.52
C ARG A 90 -8.07 -11.30 7.28
N VAL A 91 -7.12 -11.34 6.35
CA VAL A 91 -7.18 -12.20 5.17
C VAL A 91 -7.29 -13.67 5.59
N THR A 92 -6.42 -14.12 6.50
CA THR A 92 -6.45 -15.49 7.01
C THR A 92 -7.74 -15.81 7.78
N ALA A 93 -8.27 -14.87 8.56
CA ALA A 93 -9.53 -15.06 9.28
C ALA A 93 -10.71 -15.26 8.32
N GLN A 94 -10.79 -14.47 7.25
CA GLN A 94 -11.86 -14.58 6.26
C GLN A 94 -11.77 -15.82 5.37
N LEU A 95 -10.58 -16.43 5.23
CA LEU A 95 -10.42 -17.72 4.53
C LEU A 95 -10.80 -18.93 5.38
N ASN A 96 -10.73 -18.79 6.71
CA ASN A 96 -11.02 -19.87 7.67
C ASN A 96 -12.43 -19.75 8.29
N ALA A 97 -13.21 -18.74 7.88
CA ALA A 97 -14.59 -18.51 8.32
C ALA A 97 -15.58 -19.16 7.37
#